data_AF-B1GT68-F1
#
_entry.id   AF-B1GT68-F1
#
_cell.length_a   1.000
_cell.length_b   1.000
_cell.length_c   1.000
_cell.angle_alpha   90.00
_cell.angle_beta   90.00
_cell.angle_gamma   90.00
#
_symmetry.space_group_name_H-M   'P 1'
#
loop_
_entity.id
_entity.type
_entity.pdbx_description
1 polymer ?
#
loop_
_entity_poly.entity_id
_entity_poly.type
_entity_poly.pdbx_seq_one_letter_code
_entity_poly.pdbx_strand_id
1 'polypeptide(L)'
;IGNGAQSEFQAVAFHAMLGISELRIFDIDPAASDKLMHNLRHYSGLNIIRANSVAEAVKGADIVTTVTADKANAIILTPEMIEAGMHINAVGGDCPGKTE
;
A
#
# COMPACT_ATOMS: atom_id res chain seq x y z
N ILE A 1 1.11 0.53 0.97
CA ILE A 1 2.09 0.75 2.07
C ILE A 1 1.30 0.98 3.34
N GLY A 2 1.57 0.20 4.39
CA GLY A 2 0.68 0.05 5.54
C GLY A 2 -0.37 -1.02 5.27
N ASN A 3 -0.33 -2.10 6.06
CA ASN A 3 -1.13 -3.31 5.90
C ASN A 3 -2.07 -3.51 7.12
N GLY A 4 -2.41 -2.40 7.78
CA GLY A 4 -3.34 -2.35 8.91
C GLY A 4 -4.81 -2.46 8.50
N ALA A 5 -5.70 -1.84 9.28
CA ALA A 5 -7.15 -2.02 9.16
C ALA A 5 -7.76 -1.58 7.83
N GLN A 6 -7.14 -0.61 7.13
CA GLN A 6 -7.67 -0.08 5.87
C GLN A 6 -7.25 -0.92 4.64
N SER A 7 -6.22 -1.74 4.78
CA SER A 7 -5.50 -2.30 3.65
C SER A 7 -6.32 -3.31 2.83
N GLU A 8 -7.08 -4.20 3.48
CA GLU A 8 -8.00 -5.11 2.79
C GLU A 8 -9.03 -4.37 1.93
N PHE A 9 -9.63 -3.32 2.48
CA PHE A 9 -10.70 -2.58 1.81
C PHE A 9 -10.17 -1.83 0.58
N GLN A 10 -9.00 -1.20 0.70
CA GLN A 10 -8.33 -0.55 -0.43
C GLN A 10 -8.00 -1.59 -1.51
N ALA A 11 -7.33 -2.69 -1.13
CA ALA A 11 -6.94 -3.74 -2.08
C ALA A 11 -8.14 -4.32 -2.85
N VAL A 12 -9.23 -4.64 -2.16
CA VAL A 12 -10.45 -5.18 -2.78
C VAL A 12 -11.10 -4.16 -3.71
N ALA A 13 -11.18 -2.88 -3.31
CA ALA A 13 -11.75 -1.84 -4.15
C ALA A 13 -10.96 -1.67 -5.46
N PHE A 14 -9.63 -1.58 -5.39
CA PHE A 14 -8.77 -1.46 -6.56
C PHE A 14 -8.83 -2.69 -7.46
N HIS A 15 -8.82 -3.90 -6.88
CA HIS A 15 -8.94 -5.13 -7.65
C HIS A 15 -10.30 -5.21 -8.37
N ALA A 16 -11.41 -5.03 -7.64
CA ALA A 16 -12.74 -5.26 -8.17
C ALA A 16 -13.24 -4.14 -9.10
N MET A 17 -12.84 -2.90 -8.88
CA MET A 17 -13.36 -1.74 -9.63
C MET A 17 -12.40 -1.20 -10.68
N LEU A 18 -11.09 -1.35 -10.48
CA LEU A 18 -10.05 -0.81 -11.37
C LEU A 18 -9.24 -1.92 -12.08
N GLY A 19 -9.53 -3.18 -11.80
CA GLY A 19 -8.89 -4.31 -12.48
C GLY A 19 -7.45 -4.54 -12.07
N ILE A 20 -7.02 -4.07 -10.89
CA ILE A 20 -5.67 -4.33 -10.37
C ILE A 20 -5.49 -5.83 -10.12
N SER A 21 -4.53 -6.44 -10.80
CA SER A 21 -4.23 -7.88 -10.69
C SER A 21 -2.96 -8.20 -9.91
N GLU A 22 -2.13 -7.20 -9.60
CA GLU A 22 -0.93 -7.35 -8.78
C GLU A 22 -0.92 -6.29 -7.67
N LEU A 23 -0.69 -6.74 -6.43
CA LEU A 23 -0.59 -5.90 -5.25
C LEU A 23 0.74 -6.18 -4.55
N ARG A 24 1.63 -5.19 -4.55
CA ARG A 24 2.87 -5.23 -3.75
C ARG A 24 2.62 -4.56 -2.41
N ILE A 25 2.90 -5.29 -1.33
CA ILE A 25 2.60 -4.86 0.04
C ILE A 25 3.88 -4.70 0.85
N PHE A 26 3.88 -3.71 1.74
CA PHE A 26 4.94 -3.48 2.71
C PHE A 26 4.35 -2.86 3.98
N ASP A 27 4.76 -3.39 5.12
CA ASP A 27 4.51 -2.86 6.46
C ASP A 27 5.75 -3.16 7.33
N ILE A 28 6.05 -2.27 8.26
CA ILE A 28 7.11 -2.48 9.27
C ILE A 28 6.74 -3.59 10.24
N ASP A 29 5.45 -3.80 10.50
CA ASP A 29 4.93 -4.95 11.20
C ASP A 29 4.76 -6.13 10.22
N PRO A 30 5.61 -7.16 10.31
CA PRO A 30 5.50 -8.32 9.43
C PRO A 30 4.15 -9.03 9.56
N ALA A 31 3.54 -9.04 10.74
CA ALA A 31 2.27 -9.73 10.99
C ALA A 31 1.10 -9.07 10.28
N ALA A 32 1.13 -7.74 10.09
CA ALA A 32 0.13 -7.00 9.32
C ALA A 32 0.13 -7.44 7.85
N SER A 33 1.31 -7.64 7.26
CA SER A 33 1.46 -8.16 5.90
C SER A 33 0.94 -9.60 5.78
N ASP A 34 1.26 -10.45 6.75
CA ASP A 34 0.81 -11.85 6.76
C ASP A 34 -0.72 -11.95 6.89
N LYS A 35 -1.33 -11.11 7.74
CA LYS A 35 -2.79 -10.98 7.86
C LYS A 35 -3.42 -10.59 6.52
N LEU A 36 -2.91 -9.55 5.86
CA LEU A 36 -3.45 -9.07 4.59
C LEU A 36 -3.39 -10.14 3.50
N MET A 37 -2.23 -10.79 3.34
CA MET A 37 -2.08 -11.90 2.39
C MET A 37 -3.04 -13.05 2.71
N HIS A 38 -3.16 -13.41 4.00
CA HIS A 38 -4.09 -14.45 4.42
C HIS A 38 -5.53 -14.10 4.06
N ASN A 39 -5.99 -12.90 4.39
CA ASN A 39 -7.38 -12.47 4.17
C ASN A 39 -7.74 -12.41 2.69
N LEU A 40 -6.79 -12.01 1.83
CA LEU A 40 -7.02 -11.84 0.40
C LEU A 40 -6.72 -13.09 -0.43
N ARG A 41 -6.23 -14.19 0.16
CA ARG A 41 -5.85 -15.42 -0.56
C ARG A 41 -6.94 -16.04 -1.44
N HIS A 42 -8.21 -15.73 -1.16
CA HIS A 42 -9.36 -16.28 -1.87
C HIS A 42 -9.75 -15.47 -3.12
N TYR A 43 -9.16 -14.30 -3.33
CA TYR A 43 -9.41 -13.47 -4.51
C TYR A 43 -8.60 -14.00 -5.70
N SER A 44 -9.26 -14.79 -6.55
CA SER A 44 -8.66 -15.29 -7.79
C SER A 44 -8.27 -14.14 -8.71
N GLY A 45 -7.06 -14.19 -9.27
CA GLY A 45 -6.57 -13.16 -10.19
C GLY A 45 -5.94 -11.94 -9.50
N LEU A 46 -5.85 -11.94 -8.17
CA LEU A 46 -5.05 -10.97 -7.41
C LEU A 46 -3.75 -11.63 -6.92
N ASN A 47 -2.63 -11.30 -7.57
CA ASN A 47 -1.30 -11.69 -7.14
C ASN A 47 -0.82 -10.74 -6.04
N ILE A 48 -0.45 -11.27 -4.87
CA ILE A 48 0.01 -10.45 -3.73
C ILE A 48 1.46 -10.78 -3.45
N ILE A 49 2.31 -9.76 -3.52
CA ILE A 49 3.76 -9.88 -3.35
C ILE A 49 4.16 -9.07 -2.12
N ARG A 50 4.84 -9.71 -1.19
CA ARG A 50 5.44 -9.01 -0.05
C ARG A 50 6.81 -8.46 -0.45
N ALA A 51 6.95 -7.13 -0.40
CA ALA A 51 8.22 -6.45 -0.63
C ALA A 51 9.03 -6.31 0.68
N ASN A 52 10.33 -6.08 0.57
CA ASN A 52 11.23 -5.90 1.72
C ASN A 52 11.45 -4.42 2.08
N SER A 53 10.96 -3.49 1.26
CA SER A 53 11.02 -2.05 1.50
C SER A 53 9.92 -1.29 0.76
N VAL A 54 9.68 -0.04 1.14
CA VAL A 54 8.77 0.86 0.39
C VAL A 54 9.27 1.05 -1.05
N ALA A 55 10.56 1.33 -1.23
CA ALA A 55 11.16 1.54 -2.55
C ALA A 55 10.95 0.33 -3.48
N GLU A 56 11.09 -0.89 -2.96
CA GLU A 56 10.82 -2.11 -3.73
C GLU A 56 9.33 -2.27 -4.06
N ALA A 57 8.44 -1.96 -3.10
CA ALA A 57 7.00 -2.07 -3.31
C ALA A 57 6.47 -1.11 -4.39
N VAL A 58 6.99 0.12 -4.45
CA VAL A 58 6.45 1.19 -5.32
C VAL A 58 7.08 1.24 -6.71
N LYS A 59 8.23 0.60 -6.92
CA LYS A 59 8.98 0.64 -8.19
C LYS A 59 8.13 0.18 -9.38
N GLY A 60 7.87 1.06 -10.34
CA GLY A 60 7.05 0.77 -11.52
C GLY A 60 5.58 0.46 -11.21
N ALA A 61 5.06 0.86 -10.05
CA ALA A 61 3.64 0.74 -9.73
C ALA A 61 2.82 1.84 -10.43
N ASP A 62 1.69 1.48 -11.02
CA ASP A 62 0.76 2.48 -11.58
C ASP A 62 0.05 3.29 -10.48
N ILE A 63 -0.23 2.64 -9.33
CA ILE A 63 -0.93 3.23 -8.20
C ILE A 63 -0.17 2.91 -6.91
N VAL A 64 0.09 3.94 -6.10
CA VAL A 64 0.63 3.78 -4.74
C VAL A 64 -0.41 4.25 -3.73
N THR A 65 -0.88 3.33 -2.88
CA THR A 65 -1.74 3.65 -1.74
C THR A 65 -0.94 3.64 -0.44
N THR A 66 -1.01 4.74 0.32
CA THR A 66 -0.44 4.84 1.69
C THR A 66 -1.56 4.92 2.72
N VAL A 67 -1.55 3.99 3.67
CA VAL A 67 -2.53 3.87 4.76
C VAL A 67 -1.82 3.45 6.05
N THR A 68 -0.67 4.07 6.33
CA THR A 68 0.09 3.89 7.57
C THR A 68 -0.55 4.70 8.70
N ALA A 69 -0.22 4.33 9.94
CA ALA A 69 -0.77 4.95 11.14
C ALA A 69 0.38 5.40 12.06
N ASP A 70 1.26 6.26 11.55
CA ASP A 70 2.22 6.96 12.39
C ASP A 70 1.68 8.35 12.77
N LYS A 71 1.77 8.73 14.05
CA LYS A 71 1.46 10.08 14.52
C LYS A 71 2.72 10.93 14.50
N ALA A 72 3.32 11.03 13.33
CA ALA A 72 4.51 11.81 13.06
C ALA A 72 4.46 12.39 11.64
N ASN A 73 5.35 13.34 11.36
CA ASN A 73 5.63 13.75 9.99
C ASN A 73 6.50 12.68 9.32
N ALA A 74 5.90 11.56 8.91
CA ALA A 74 6.61 10.51 8.21
C ALA A 74 6.87 10.92 6.76
N ILE A 75 7.99 10.43 6.22
CA ILE A 75 8.33 10.49 4.79
C ILE A 75 8.33 9.04 4.31
N ILE A 76 7.15 8.54 3.95
CA ILE A 76 6.92 7.21 3.41
C ILE A 76 7.35 7.17 1.93
N LEU A 77 7.00 8.21 1.17
CA LEU A 77 7.42 8.36 -0.23
C LEU A 77 8.42 9.50 -0.38
N THR A 78 9.53 9.25 -1.06
CA THR A 78 10.49 10.29 -1.45
C THR A 78 10.33 10.65 -2.92
N PRO A 79 10.78 11.83 -3.38
CA PRO A 79 10.68 12.23 -4.79
C PRO A 79 11.28 11.22 -5.77
N GLU A 80 12.34 10.51 -5.37
CA GLU A 80 13.04 9.51 -6.20
C GLU A 80 12.22 8.23 -6.41
N MET A 81 11.17 8.03 -5.61
CA MET A 81 10.25 6.90 -5.74
C MET A 81 9.11 7.18 -6.73
N ILE A 82 8.95 8.42 -7.19
CA ILE A 82 7.85 8.83 -8.05
C ILE A 82 8.23 8.65 -9.52
N GLU A 83 7.40 7.91 -10.25
CA GLU A 83 7.56 7.67 -11.68
C GLU A 83 6.47 8.37 -12.49
N ALA A 84 6.76 8.72 -13.75
CA ALA A 84 5.81 9.41 -14.61
C ALA A 84 4.57 8.53 -14.86
N GLY A 85 3.38 9.09 -14.64
CA GLY A 85 2.09 8.39 -14.80
C GLY A 85 1.58 7.71 -13.53
N MET A 86 2.37 7.66 -12.45
CA MET A 86 1.96 7.08 -11.16
C MET A 86 0.85 7.91 -10.49
N HIS A 87 -0.21 7.25 -10.03
CA HIS A 87 -1.24 7.83 -9.19
C HIS A 87 -0.94 7.57 -7.71
N ILE A 88 -0.98 8.60 -6.87
CA ILE A 88 -0.79 8.49 -5.43
C ILE A 88 -2.12 8.65 -4.71
N ASN A 89 -2.54 7.59 -4.03
CA ASN A 89 -3.70 7.56 -3.13
C ASN A 89 -3.21 7.65 -1.68
N ALA A 90 -2.90 8.87 -1.22
CA ALA A 90 -2.37 9.15 0.11
C ALA A 90 -3.50 9.35 1.12
N VAL A 91 -3.79 8.31 1.92
CA VAL A 91 -4.99 8.26 2.79
C VAL A 91 -4.63 8.34 4.27
N GLY A 92 -3.48 7.82 4.69
CA GLY A 92 -3.13 7.69 6.10
C GLY A 92 -2.91 9.04 6.78
N GLY A 93 -2.21 9.99 6.17
CA GLY A 93 -2.02 11.34 6.73
C GLY A 93 -3.32 12.14 6.80
N ASP A 94 -3.91 12.28 7.99
CA ASP A 94 -5.30 12.76 8.16
C ASP A 94 -5.49 13.86 9.22
N CYS A 95 -4.42 14.30 9.89
CA CYS A 95 -4.52 15.36 10.90
C CYS A 95 -3.23 16.22 10.98
N PRO A 96 -3.30 17.43 11.57
CA PRO A 96 -2.11 18.29 11.70
C PRO A 96 -0.96 17.57 12.42
N GLY A 97 0.23 17.57 11.79
CA GLY A 97 1.42 16.90 12.32
C GLY A 97 1.48 15.39 12.05
N LYS A 98 0.55 14.86 11.23
CA LYS A 98 0.53 13.48 10.75
C LYS A 98 0.56 13.47 9.22
N THR A 99 1.73 13.17 8.66
CA THR A 99 1.94 13.08 7.20
C THR A 99 2.49 11.71 6.82
N GLU A 100 2.42 11.39 5.54
CA GLU A 100 3.04 10.22 4.91
C GLU A 100 3.88 10.63 3.72
#